data_AF-A0A5B7A6V5-F1
#
_entry.id   AF-A0A5B7A6V5-F1
#
_cell.length_a   1.000
_cell.length_b   1.000
_cell.length_c   1.000
_cell.angle_alpha   90.00
_cell.angle_beta   90.00
_cell.angle_gamma   90.00
#
_symmetry.space_group_name_H-M   'P 1'
#
loop_
_entity.id
_entity.type
_entity.pdbx_description
1 polymer ?
#
loop_
_entity_poly.entity_id
_entity_poly.type
_entity_poly.pdbx_seq_one_letter_code
_entity_poly.pdbx_strand_id
1 'polypeptide(L)'
;MGGEGFICGHVAHIDCGLRSYLAGTVGGSIGLDAEYYCRRCDMRTDLVSHVTKLLQTCESIESRDDIEKILNIGICVLRGSQRTSAKMLLHHIELTMAKLKSGVYLEDIWKMEDISAVSTGVSHHGNDALEVTDYQEPLDCRTGLLQNLSGNVDHQIKSLKLEEEIDQVLQELRKSQEFEYKIAEERLCAQKNYLLNLYQQLGKERSELSRGTSSTDPDAALDAVLNRVDQIKREVMKLRDMEVVAKGFGKTPKDILREHFGLEMEH
;
A
#
# COMPACT_ATOMS: atom_id res chain seq x y z
N MET A 1 0.52 28.81 -28.48
CA MET A 1 -0.77 29.40 -28.13
C MET A 1 -1.20 28.81 -26.80
N GLY A 2 -0.91 29.51 -25.69
CA GLY A 2 -1.30 29.09 -24.34
C GLY A 2 -2.63 29.75 -23.99
N GLY A 3 -3.71 28.97 -24.01
CA GLY A 3 -5.07 29.45 -23.76
C GLY A 3 -5.39 29.52 -22.27
N GLU A 4 -5.61 30.74 -21.79
CA GLU A 4 -6.61 31.19 -20.82
C GLU A 4 -7.19 30.16 -19.83
N GLY A 5 -6.86 30.33 -18.55
CA GLY A 5 -7.86 30.56 -17.48
C GLY A 5 -8.96 29.51 -17.27
N PHE A 6 -8.71 28.26 -17.60
CA PHE A 6 -9.71 27.22 -17.53
C PHE A 6 -9.94 26.74 -16.08
N ILE A 7 -10.90 27.36 -15.40
CA ILE A 7 -11.38 26.93 -14.07
C ILE A 7 -11.81 25.46 -14.15
N CYS A 8 -11.10 24.59 -13.44
CA CYS A 8 -11.38 23.17 -13.34
C CYS A 8 -12.23 22.92 -12.10
N GLY A 9 -13.43 22.37 -12.29
CA GLY A 9 -14.34 21.99 -11.20
C GLY A 9 -13.91 20.68 -10.52
N HIS A 10 -12.67 20.60 -10.02
CA HIS A 10 -12.07 19.37 -9.50
C HIS A 10 -12.92 18.66 -8.44
N VAL A 11 -13.56 19.44 -7.57
CA VAL A 11 -14.33 18.91 -6.44
C VAL A 11 -15.81 18.67 -6.81
N ALA A 12 -16.33 19.38 -7.81
CA ALA A 12 -17.76 19.35 -8.16
C ALA A 12 -18.22 18.01 -8.77
N HIS A 13 -17.28 17.15 -9.18
CA HIS A 13 -17.56 15.92 -9.93
C HIS A 13 -16.92 14.67 -9.30
N ILE A 14 -16.77 14.61 -7.98
CA ILE A 14 -16.18 13.42 -7.31
C ILE A 14 -16.91 12.13 -7.70
N ASP A 15 -18.25 12.12 -7.75
CA ASP A 15 -19.01 10.93 -8.19
C ASP A 15 -18.68 10.52 -9.64
N CYS A 16 -18.57 11.50 -10.55
CA CYS A 16 -18.15 11.24 -11.93
C CYS A 16 -16.70 10.72 -11.99
N GLY A 17 -15.82 11.27 -11.15
CA GLY A 17 -14.43 10.85 -11.01
C GLY A 17 -14.31 9.40 -10.52
N LEU A 18 -15.12 9.01 -9.53
CA LEU A 18 -15.19 7.64 -9.02
C LEU A 18 -15.62 6.66 -10.13
N ARG A 19 -16.71 6.97 -10.84
CA ARG A 19 -17.22 6.13 -11.95
C ARG A 19 -16.23 5.99 -13.11
N SER A 20 -15.36 6.99 -13.29
CA SER A 20 -14.37 7.03 -14.37
C SER A 20 -12.99 6.51 -13.97
N TYR A 21 -12.83 5.96 -12.75
CA TYR A 21 -11.54 5.53 -12.19
C TYR A 21 -10.49 6.66 -12.14
N LEU A 22 -10.94 7.88 -11.86
CA LEU A 22 -10.10 9.07 -11.71
C LEU A 22 -10.09 9.60 -10.27
N ALA A 23 -10.86 9.01 -9.35
CA ALA A 23 -10.95 9.39 -7.94
C ALA A 23 -10.91 8.16 -7.03
N GLY A 24 -10.43 8.33 -5.79
CA GLY A 24 -10.40 7.31 -4.74
C GLY A 24 -9.15 6.43 -4.81
N THR A 25 -9.30 5.16 -4.45
CA THR A 25 -8.23 4.16 -4.55
C THR A 25 -8.37 3.37 -5.85
N VAL A 26 -7.42 3.56 -6.78
CA VAL A 26 -7.48 2.99 -8.14
C VAL A 26 -6.13 2.33 -8.46
N GLY A 27 -6.16 1.01 -8.69
CA GLY A 27 -4.99 0.24 -9.14
C GLY A 27 -4.66 0.47 -10.63
N GLY A 28 -3.60 -0.17 -11.12
CA GLY A 28 -3.17 -0.08 -12.52
C GLY A 28 -2.18 1.07 -12.77
N SER A 29 -2.12 1.59 -14.00
CA SER A 29 -1.08 2.53 -14.44
C SER A 29 -1.15 3.92 -13.80
N ILE A 30 -2.32 4.32 -13.29
CA ILE A 30 -2.50 5.63 -12.64
C ILE A 30 -2.13 5.56 -11.16
N GLY A 31 -2.43 4.46 -10.47
CA GLY A 31 -2.03 4.24 -9.07
C GLY A 31 -2.46 5.36 -8.12
N LEU A 32 -3.75 5.42 -7.81
CA LEU A 32 -4.34 6.40 -6.87
C LEU A 32 -4.58 5.75 -5.50
N ASP A 33 -4.35 6.51 -4.44
CA ASP A 33 -4.62 6.11 -3.05
C ASP A 33 -5.32 7.23 -2.27
N ALA A 34 -6.66 7.19 -2.25
CA ALA A 34 -7.52 8.28 -1.77
C ALA A 34 -7.20 9.64 -2.45
N GLU A 35 -6.99 9.61 -3.77
CA GLU A 35 -6.62 10.78 -4.58
C GLU A 35 -7.59 10.99 -5.74
N TYR A 36 -7.63 12.20 -6.29
CA TYR A 36 -8.28 12.51 -7.56
C TYR A 36 -7.27 12.98 -8.59
N TYR A 37 -7.23 12.35 -9.77
CA TYR A 37 -6.42 12.77 -10.90
C TYR A 37 -7.24 13.57 -11.91
N CYS A 38 -6.90 14.85 -12.06
CA CYS A 38 -7.51 15.70 -13.06
C CYS A 38 -6.76 15.65 -14.39
N ARG A 39 -7.40 15.12 -15.43
CA ARG A 39 -6.85 15.10 -16.80
C ARG A 39 -6.67 16.45 -17.48
N ARG A 40 -7.24 17.52 -16.92
CA ARG A 40 -7.20 18.85 -17.54
C ARG A 40 -5.94 19.62 -17.18
N CYS A 41 -5.50 19.49 -15.93
CA CYS A 41 -4.28 20.12 -15.43
C CYS A 41 -3.19 19.11 -15.04
N ASP A 42 -3.48 17.82 -15.22
CA ASP A 42 -2.62 16.69 -14.85
C ASP A 42 -2.16 16.69 -13.39
N MET A 43 -2.99 17.27 -12.50
CA MET A 43 -2.71 17.32 -11.07
C MET A 43 -3.48 16.25 -10.30
N ARG A 44 -2.82 15.74 -9.25
CA ARG A 44 -3.44 14.90 -8.21
C ARG A 44 -3.90 15.77 -7.05
N THR A 45 -5.07 15.45 -6.51
CA THR A 45 -5.67 16.13 -5.37
C THR A 45 -5.88 15.13 -4.24
N ASP A 46 -5.40 15.45 -3.04
CA ASP A 46 -5.63 14.63 -1.84
C ASP A 46 -7.10 14.71 -1.41
N LEU A 47 -7.83 13.60 -1.53
CA LEU A 47 -9.25 13.57 -1.19
C LEU A 47 -9.51 13.40 0.30
N VAL A 48 -8.53 12.99 1.12
CA VAL A 48 -8.74 12.84 2.57
C VAL A 48 -9.18 14.16 3.19
N SER A 49 -8.47 15.25 2.88
CA SER A 49 -8.82 16.59 3.38
C SER A 49 -10.18 17.09 2.89
N HIS A 50 -10.59 16.70 1.68
CA HIS A 50 -11.89 17.05 1.12
C HIS A 50 -13.02 16.29 1.80
N VAL A 51 -12.84 15.00 2.04
CA VAL A 51 -13.83 14.18 2.76
C VAL A 51 -13.96 14.65 4.21
N THR A 52 -12.87 15.05 4.87
CA THR A 52 -12.95 15.66 6.22
C THR A 52 -13.85 16.89 6.23
N LYS A 53 -13.69 17.79 5.25
CA LYS A 53 -14.54 18.99 5.14
C LYS A 53 -16.00 18.64 4.85
N LEU A 54 -16.24 17.65 3.99
CA LEU A 54 -17.60 17.17 3.70
C LEU A 54 -18.27 16.61 4.97
N LEU A 55 -17.52 15.88 5.80
CA LEU A 55 -18.02 15.37 7.06
C LEU A 55 -18.40 16.51 8.03
N GLN A 56 -17.55 17.53 8.16
CA GLN A 56 -17.85 18.72 8.97
C GLN A 56 -19.10 19.45 8.49
N THR A 57 -19.33 19.55 7.17
CA THR A 57 -20.54 20.18 6.65
C THR A 57 -21.82 19.41 6.98
N CYS A 58 -21.73 18.09 7.22
CA CYS A 58 -22.88 17.29 7.63
C CYS A 58 -23.44 17.69 9.00
N GLU A 59 -22.64 18.32 9.87
CA GLU A 59 -23.09 18.82 11.18
C GLU A 59 -24.19 19.88 11.05
N SER A 60 -24.19 20.62 9.93
CA SER A 60 -25.17 21.66 9.62
C SER A 60 -26.35 21.20 8.76
N ILE A 61 -26.43 19.91 8.41
CA ILE A 61 -27.49 19.37 7.53
C ILE A 61 -28.59 18.76 8.39
N GLU A 62 -29.84 19.16 8.15
CA GLU A 62 -31.01 18.61 8.86
C GLU A 62 -31.60 17.37 8.18
N SER A 63 -31.24 17.15 6.91
CA SER A 63 -31.72 16.04 6.08
C SER A 63 -30.87 14.78 6.29
N ARG A 64 -31.46 13.76 6.93
CA ARG A 64 -30.80 12.45 7.10
C ARG A 64 -30.40 11.80 5.78
N ASP A 65 -31.27 11.87 4.78
CA ASP A 65 -31.02 11.29 3.47
C ASP A 65 -29.82 11.93 2.78
N ASP A 66 -29.62 13.24 2.95
CA ASP A 66 -28.50 13.95 2.36
C ASP A 66 -27.20 13.68 3.12
N ILE A 67 -27.25 13.57 4.45
CA ILE A 67 -26.11 13.08 5.25
C ILE A 67 -25.71 11.67 4.79
N GLU A 68 -26.67 10.75 4.64
CA GLU A 68 -26.38 9.38 4.19
C GLU A 68 -25.72 9.38 2.81
N LYS A 69 -26.19 10.19 1.85
CA LYS A 69 -25.56 10.30 0.53
C LYS A 69 -24.12 10.80 0.64
N ILE A 70 -23.85 11.82 1.47
CA ILE A 70 -22.50 12.38 1.64
C ILE A 70 -21.56 11.35 2.28
N LEU A 71 -22.00 10.68 3.34
CA LEU A 71 -21.22 9.64 4.01
C LEU A 71 -20.90 8.48 3.05
N ASN A 72 -21.85 8.06 2.22
CA ASN A 72 -21.61 7.03 1.20
C ASN A 72 -20.55 7.45 0.17
N ILE A 73 -20.52 8.72 -0.25
CA ILE A 73 -19.45 9.24 -1.13
C ILE A 73 -18.10 9.15 -0.41
N GLY A 74 -18.04 9.57 0.85
CA GLY A 74 -16.83 9.46 1.67
C GLY A 74 -16.32 8.03 1.79
N ILE A 75 -17.21 7.07 2.04
CA ILE A 75 -16.88 5.63 2.06
C ILE A 75 -16.29 5.19 0.73
N CYS A 76 -16.94 5.51 -0.39
CA CYS A 76 -16.45 5.13 -1.72
C CYS A 76 -15.07 5.70 -2.05
N VAL A 77 -14.80 6.94 -1.64
CA VAL A 77 -13.51 7.62 -1.87
C VAL A 77 -12.38 6.96 -1.08
N LEU A 78 -12.62 6.65 0.20
CA LEU A 78 -11.57 6.21 1.13
C LEU A 78 -11.37 4.70 1.13
N ARG A 79 -12.34 3.93 0.62
CA ARG A 79 -12.29 2.47 0.60
C ARG A 79 -11.01 1.97 -0.08
N GLY A 80 -10.36 1.00 0.56
CA GLY A 80 -9.15 0.35 0.06
C GLY A 80 -7.87 1.18 0.18
N SER A 81 -7.95 2.41 0.71
CA SER A 81 -6.79 3.27 0.87
C SER A 81 -5.78 2.68 1.85
N GLN A 82 -4.49 2.86 1.55
CA GLN A 82 -3.40 2.41 2.40
C GLN A 82 -2.96 3.49 3.40
N ARG A 83 -3.46 4.72 3.26
CA ARG A 83 -3.12 5.85 4.13
C ARG A 83 -3.85 5.75 5.46
N THR A 84 -3.10 5.82 6.56
CA THR A 84 -3.66 5.82 7.94
C THR A 84 -4.73 6.89 8.14
N SER A 85 -4.52 8.10 7.63
CA SER A 85 -5.48 9.19 7.72
C SER A 85 -6.80 8.90 6.99
N ALA A 86 -6.74 8.19 5.86
CA ALA A 86 -7.92 7.76 5.11
C ALA A 86 -8.69 6.67 5.86
N LYS A 87 -7.98 5.70 6.44
CA LYS A 87 -8.58 4.62 7.25
C LYS A 87 -9.26 5.15 8.51
N MET A 88 -8.60 6.03 9.26
CA MET A 88 -9.19 6.67 10.44
C MET A 88 -10.45 7.47 10.08
N LEU A 89 -10.42 8.20 8.97
CA LEU A 89 -11.57 8.97 8.51
C LEU A 89 -12.71 8.07 8.03
N LEU A 90 -12.40 6.98 7.32
CA LEU A 90 -13.38 5.98 6.90
C LEU A 90 -14.09 5.36 8.12
N HIS A 91 -13.33 4.97 9.14
CA HIS A 91 -13.88 4.43 10.39
C HIS A 91 -14.83 5.43 11.06
N HIS A 92 -14.44 6.71 11.15
CA HIS A 92 -15.31 7.75 11.69
C HIS A 92 -16.61 7.87 10.88
N ILE A 93 -16.54 7.86 9.55
CA ILE A 93 -17.72 7.92 8.67
C ILE A 93 -18.64 6.71 8.85
N GLU A 94 -18.08 5.51 8.98
CA GLU A 94 -18.85 4.27 9.20
C GLU A 94 -19.56 4.26 10.56
N LEU A 95 -18.89 4.75 11.62
CA LEU A 95 -19.51 4.93 12.94
C LEU A 95 -20.68 5.93 12.88
N THR A 96 -20.47 7.07 12.23
CA THR A 96 -21.51 8.09 12.01
C THR A 96 -22.68 7.51 11.22
N MET A 97 -22.42 6.72 10.18
CA MET A 97 -23.44 6.04 9.38
C MET A 97 -24.25 5.04 10.24
N ALA A 98 -23.59 4.30 11.14
CA ALA A 98 -24.27 3.37 12.04
C ALA A 98 -25.20 4.11 13.02
N LYS A 99 -24.74 5.21 13.63
CA LYS A 99 -25.56 6.07 14.50
C LYS A 99 -26.77 6.68 13.76
N LEU A 100 -26.56 7.09 12.51
CA LEU A 100 -27.62 7.64 11.66
C LEU A 100 -28.72 6.59 11.40
N LYS A 101 -28.33 5.36 11.09
CA LYS A 101 -29.25 4.23 10.83
C LYS A 101 -29.97 3.73 12.08
N SER A 102 -29.37 3.86 13.26
CA SER A 102 -29.99 3.44 14.53
C SER A 102 -31.00 4.43 15.09
N GLY A 103 -31.27 5.55 14.40
CA GLY A 103 -32.33 6.48 14.81
C GLY A 103 -31.92 7.58 15.79
N VAL A 104 -30.63 7.68 16.17
CA VAL A 104 -30.12 8.68 17.13
C VAL A 104 -30.41 10.11 16.68
N TYR A 105 -30.73 11.02 17.60
CA TYR A 105 -30.92 12.45 17.30
C TYR A 105 -29.68 13.03 16.61
N LEU A 106 -29.87 13.87 15.59
CA LEU A 106 -28.79 14.36 14.72
C LEU A 106 -27.68 15.08 15.52
N GLU A 107 -28.06 15.77 16.58
CA GLU A 107 -27.19 16.52 17.49
C GLU A 107 -26.28 15.60 18.32
N ASP A 108 -26.69 14.35 18.52
CA ASP A 108 -25.94 13.34 19.29
C ASP A 108 -25.07 12.44 18.41
N ILE A 109 -25.28 12.44 17.08
CA ILE A 109 -24.47 11.65 16.13
C ILE A 109 -23.01 12.10 16.18
N TRP A 110 -22.79 13.41 16.22
CA TRP A 110 -21.48 14.06 16.11
C TRP A 110 -20.71 14.15 17.42
N LYS A 111 -21.36 13.85 18.56
CA LYS A 111 -20.68 13.84 19.86
C LYS A 111 -19.67 12.71 19.90
N MET A 112 -18.41 13.07 20.11
CA MET A 112 -17.32 12.14 20.36
C MET A 112 -17.44 11.67 21.81
N GLU A 113 -17.58 10.37 22.02
CA GLU A 113 -17.57 9.81 23.38
C GLU A 113 -16.10 9.68 23.82
N ASP A 114 -15.70 10.46 24.83
CA ASP A 114 -14.37 10.41 25.42
C ASP A 114 -14.12 9.05 26.10
N ILE A 115 -13.25 8.23 25.52
CA ILE A 115 -12.86 6.90 26.04
C ILE A 115 -11.79 7.03 27.16
N SER A 116 -11.87 8.06 28.03
CA SER A 116 -10.76 8.40 28.95
C SER A 116 -11.12 8.45 30.43
N ALA A 117 -12.37 8.32 30.84
CA ALA A 117 -12.71 8.35 32.26
C ALA A 117 -13.78 7.32 32.61
N VAL A 118 -13.36 6.23 33.27
CA VAL A 118 -13.93 5.72 34.53
C VAL A 118 -13.24 4.38 34.86
N SER A 119 -12.17 4.50 35.64
CA SER A 119 -11.81 3.58 36.72
C SER A 119 -11.27 4.52 37.79
N THR A 120 -11.84 4.68 38.98
CA THR A 120 -11.95 3.67 40.03
C THR A 120 -12.75 4.31 41.17
N GLY A 121 -13.63 3.57 41.86
CA GLY A 121 -14.09 3.97 43.20
C GLY A 121 -15.56 3.70 43.50
N VAL A 122 -15.87 2.45 43.83
CA VAL A 122 -17.12 2.03 44.47
C VAL A 122 -16.99 2.06 46.00
N SER A 123 -18.06 2.49 46.67
CA SER A 123 -18.48 2.23 48.07
C SER A 123 -17.91 3.13 49.18
N HIS A 124 -18.62 3.49 50.28
CA HIS A 124 -19.82 2.94 50.94
C HIS A 124 -20.69 4.04 51.61
N HIS A 125 -21.85 3.58 52.06
CA HIS A 125 -23.12 4.20 52.45
C HIS A 125 -23.22 4.68 53.92
N GLY A 126 -24.18 5.59 54.20
CA GLY A 126 -24.72 5.90 55.53
C GLY A 126 -25.92 6.87 55.48
N ASN A 127 -27.13 6.32 55.66
CA ASN A 127 -28.45 6.99 55.69
C ASN A 127 -28.61 8.07 56.79
N ASP A 128 -29.42 9.13 56.56
CA ASP A 128 -30.79 9.21 57.14
C ASP A 128 -31.65 10.39 56.62
N ALA A 129 -32.95 10.07 56.46
CA ALA A 129 -34.19 10.88 56.55
C ALA A 129 -34.60 12.03 55.58
N LEU A 130 -35.82 11.81 55.03
CA LEU A 130 -36.96 12.72 54.78
C LEU A 130 -37.16 13.43 53.41
N GLU A 131 -38.18 12.91 52.70
CA GLU A 131 -39.14 13.48 51.73
C GLU A 131 -38.73 14.62 50.76
N VAL A 132 -39.00 14.41 49.46
CA VAL A 132 -40.00 15.13 48.63
C VAL A 132 -39.74 14.83 47.13
N THR A 133 -40.83 14.50 46.40
CA THR A 133 -41.08 14.42 44.94
C THR A 133 -39.93 14.65 43.94
N ASP A 134 -39.74 13.76 42.95
CA ASP A 134 -40.30 13.88 41.58
C ASP A 134 -39.83 12.71 40.68
N TYR A 135 -40.52 12.51 39.55
CA TYR A 135 -40.41 11.43 38.55
C TYR A 135 -39.00 10.88 38.26
N GLN A 136 -38.86 9.54 38.22
CA GLN A 136 -37.70 8.88 37.62
C GLN A 136 -38.13 7.72 36.70
N GLU A 137 -37.91 7.90 35.39
CA GLU A 137 -37.94 6.84 34.39
C GLU A 137 -36.82 5.79 34.65
N PRO A 138 -36.98 4.53 34.18
CA PRO A 138 -36.04 3.46 34.48
C PRO A 138 -34.77 3.58 33.62
N LEU A 139 -33.65 3.90 34.26
CA LEU A 139 -32.31 4.08 33.67
C LEU A 139 -31.53 2.78 33.40
N ASP A 140 -32.16 1.61 33.47
CA ASP A 140 -31.43 0.32 33.42
C ASP A 140 -31.19 -0.25 32.01
N CYS A 141 -31.80 0.31 30.96
CA CYS A 141 -31.59 -0.19 29.59
C CYS A 141 -30.28 0.35 28.95
N ARG A 142 -29.76 1.47 29.45
CA ARG A 142 -28.60 2.18 28.87
C ARG A 142 -27.27 1.50 29.22
N THR A 143 -27.18 0.88 30.40
CA THR A 143 -25.95 0.31 30.96
C THR A 143 -25.53 -0.99 30.25
N GLY A 144 -26.49 -1.83 29.82
CA GLY A 144 -26.21 -3.06 29.07
C GLY A 144 -25.81 -2.84 27.61
N LEU A 145 -26.30 -1.75 26.99
CA LEU A 145 -25.92 -1.34 25.64
C LEU A 145 -24.50 -0.76 25.59
N LEU A 146 -24.11 0.02 26.59
CA LEU A 146 -22.77 0.61 26.71
C LEU A 146 -21.66 -0.45 26.91
N GLN A 147 -21.94 -1.53 27.65
CA GLN A 147 -21.00 -2.63 27.82
C GLN A 147 -20.81 -3.47 26.54
N ASN A 148 -21.88 -3.67 25.76
CA ASN A 148 -21.79 -4.31 24.44
C ASN A 148 -21.07 -3.44 23.41
N LEU A 149 -21.25 -2.12 23.46
CA LEU A 149 -20.51 -1.15 22.63
C LEU A 149 -19.03 -1.12 23.02
N SER A 150 -18.70 -1.11 24.31
CA SER A 150 -17.32 -1.16 24.81
C SER A 150 -16.59 -2.44 24.39
N GLY A 151 -17.23 -3.61 24.49
CA GLY A 151 -16.67 -4.86 23.99
C GLY A 151 -16.49 -4.86 22.46
N ASN A 152 -17.43 -4.29 21.71
CA ASN A 152 -17.34 -4.17 20.26
C ASN A 152 -16.20 -3.24 19.81
N VAL A 153 -16.01 -2.10 20.49
CA VAL A 153 -14.87 -1.19 20.27
C VAL A 153 -13.54 -1.90 20.52
N ASP A 154 -13.46 -2.73 21.56
CA ASP A 154 -12.25 -3.49 21.89
C ASP A 154 -11.93 -4.57 20.84
N HIS A 155 -12.96 -5.17 20.24
CA HIS A 155 -12.80 -6.07 19.09
C HIS A 155 -12.43 -5.34 17.80
N GLN A 156 -12.94 -4.12 17.60
CA GLN A 156 -12.65 -3.28 16.42
C GLN A 156 -11.23 -2.70 16.45
N ILE A 157 -10.73 -2.26 17.61
CA ILE A 157 -9.32 -1.84 17.78
C ILE A 157 -8.39 -3.02 17.48
N LYS A 158 -8.72 -4.23 17.96
CA LYS A 158 -7.97 -5.45 17.64
C LYS A 158 -8.02 -5.77 16.14
N SER A 159 -9.15 -5.53 15.47
CA SER A 159 -9.28 -5.70 14.02
C SER A 159 -8.42 -4.71 13.24
N LEU A 160 -8.46 -3.42 13.59
CA LEU A 160 -7.65 -2.37 12.96
C LEU A 160 -6.15 -2.65 13.13
N LYS A 161 -5.73 -3.06 14.34
CA LYS A 161 -4.35 -3.45 14.59
C LYS A 161 -3.93 -4.65 13.74
N LEU A 162 -4.81 -5.65 13.58
CA LEU A 162 -4.54 -6.80 12.72
C LEU A 162 -4.38 -6.38 11.25
N GLU A 163 -5.21 -5.45 10.76
CA GLU A 163 -5.08 -4.89 9.42
C GLU A 163 -3.74 -4.15 9.22
N GLU A 164 -3.33 -3.33 10.20
CA GLU A 164 -2.02 -2.65 10.17
C GLU A 164 -0.86 -3.66 10.19
N GLU A 165 -0.94 -4.70 11.00
CA GLU A 165 0.06 -5.78 11.04
C GLU A 165 0.15 -6.49 9.68
N ILE A 166 -0.97 -6.84 9.08
CA ILE A 166 -1.02 -7.48 7.75
C ILE A 166 -0.41 -6.57 6.69
N ASP A 167 -0.78 -5.29 6.66
CA ASP A 167 -0.25 -4.34 5.67
C ASP A 167 1.26 -4.14 5.83
N GLN A 168 1.75 -4.08 7.06
CA GLN A 168 3.17 -4.02 7.34
C GLN A 168 3.90 -5.28 6.82
N VAL A 169 3.34 -6.48 7.05
CA VAL A 169 3.89 -7.73 6.50
C VAL A 169 3.92 -7.71 4.98
N LEU A 170 2.85 -7.26 4.32
CA LEU A 170 2.77 -7.17 2.87
C LEU A 170 3.77 -6.14 2.29
N GLN A 171 3.97 -5.02 2.98
CA GLN A 171 4.93 -4.01 2.57
C GLN A 171 6.37 -4.52 2.68
N GLU A 172 6.73 -5.20 3.77
CA GLU A 172 8.05 -5.81 3.92
C GLU A 172 8.28 -6.93 2.90
N LEU A 173 7.26 -7.75 2.61
CA LEU A 173 7.32 -8.76 1.56
C LEU A 173 7.60 -8.13 0.19
N ARG A 174 6.91 -7.03 -0.15
CA ARG A 174 7.14 -6.31 -1.41
C ARG A 174 8.57 -5.77 -1.49
N LYS A 175 9.05 -5.09 -0.44
CA LYS A 175 10.43 -4.56 -0.38
C LYS A 175 11.46 -5.68 -0.56
N SER A 176 11.25 -6.82 0.09
CA SER A 176 12.11 -7.99 -0.03
C SER A 176 12.15 -8.52 -1.46
N GLN A 177 11.00 -8.67 -2.12
CA GLN A 177 10.93 -9.13 -3.51
C GLN A 177 11.55 -8.13 -4.50
N GLU A 178 11.35 -6.83 -4.31
CA GLU A 178 11.97 -5.79 -5.12
C GLU A 178 13.50 -5.80 -4.98
N PHE A 179 14.01 -6.01 -3.76
CA PHE A 179 15.44 -6.14 -3.50
C PHE A 179 16.04 -7.38 -4.18
N GLU A 180 15.38 -8.54 -4.06
CA GLU A 180 15.75 -9.77 -4.75
C GLU A 180 15.79 -9.58 -6.27
N TYR A 181 14.75 -8.98 -6.84
CA TYR A 181 14.69 -8.67 -8.27
C TYR A 181 15.86 -7.80 -8.71
N LYS A 182 16.15 -6.73 -7.96
CA LYS A 182 17.24 -5.81 -8.28
C LYS A 182 18.60 -6.51 -8.29
N ILE A 183 18.87 -7.37 -7.31
CA ILE A 183 20.10 -8.19 -7.29
C ILE A 183 20.16 -9.08 -8.53
N ALA A 184 19.06 -9.75 -8.86
CA ALA A 184 19.03 -10.62 -10.02
C ALA A 184 19.29 -9.85 -11.32
N GLU A 185 18.64 -8.71 -11.50
CA GLU A 185 18.80 -7.83 -12.65
C GLU A 185 20.26 -7.35 -12.80
N GLU A 186 20.86 -6.84 -11.74
CA GLU A 186 22.26 -6.36 -11.74
C GLU A 186 23.22 -7.49 -12.13
N ARG A 187 23.07 -8.68 -11.52
CA ARG A 187 23.97 -9.83 -11.75
C ARG A 187 23.81 -10.42 -13.15
N LEU A 188 22.57 -10.61 -13.61
CA LEU A 188 22.30 -11.11 -14.95
C LEU A 188 22.77 -10.13 -16.03
N CYS A 189 22.57 -8.82 -15.83
CA CYS A 189 23.07 -7.81 -16.75
C CYS A 189 24.61 -7.77 -16.79
N ALA A 190 25.28 -7.90 -15.64
CA ALA A 190 26.73 -8.00 -15.59
C ALA A 190 27.24 -9.24 -16.35
N GLN A 191 26.63 -10.41 -16.15
CA GLN A 191 26.99 -11.65 -16.85
C GLN A 191 26.76 -11.53 -18.37
N LYS A 192 25.63 -10.93 -18.78
CA LYS A 192 25.34 -10.64 -20.20
C LYS A 192 26.43 -9.76 -20.81
N ASN A 193 26.80 -8.66 -20.16
CA ASN A 193 27.82 -7.74 -20.66
C ASN A 193 29.19 -8.43 -20.75
N TYR A 194 29.53 -9.25 -19.76
CA TYR A 194 30.75 -10.06 -19.80
C TYR A 194 30.79 -11.01 -20.99
N LEU A 195 29.69 -11.76 -21.24
CA LEU A 195 29.57 -12.64 -22.40
C LEU A 195 29.68 -11.88 -23.73
N LEU A 196 29.02 -10.71 -23.86
CA LEU A 196 29.13 -9.88 -25.06
C LEU A 196 30.57 -9.45 -25.33
N ASN A 197 31.31 -9.06 -24.29
CA ASN A 197 32.73 -8.71 -24.42
C ASN A 197 33.56 -9.92 -24.88
N LEU A 198 33.30 -11.11 -24.35
CA LEU A 198 33.98 -12.34 -24.78
C LEU A 198 33.71 -12.67 -26.25
N TYR A 199 32.45 -12.55 -26.71
CA TYR A 199 32.11 -12.76 -28.12
C TYR A 199 32.80 -11.74 -29.05
N GLN A 200 32.85 -10.47 -28.65
CA GLN A 200 33.58 -9.44 -29.40
C GLN A 200 35.07 -9.76 -29.49
N GLN A 201 35.67 -10.19 -28.38
CA GLN A 201 37.08 -10.56 -28.33
C GLN A 201 37.37 -11.78 -29.21
N LEU A 202 36.52 -12.82 -29.17
CA LEU A 202 36.61 -13.97 -30.06
C LEU A 202 36.59 -13.55 -31.53
N GLY A 203 35.75 -12.59 -31.89
CA GLY A 203 35.68 -12.03 -33.25
C GLY A 203 36.99 -11.37 -33.69
N LYS A 204 37.66 -10.65 -32.79
CA LYS A 204 38.98 -10.03 -33.03
C LYS A 204 40.07 -11.10 -33.20
N GLU A 205 40.15 -12.04 -32.26
CA GLU A 205 41.13 -13.15 -32.25
C GLU A 205 41.01 -13.99 -33.53
N ARG A 206 39.78 -14.30 -33.98
CA ARG A 206 39.54 -14.99 -35.27
C ARG A 206 39.97 -14.18 -36.48
N SER A 207 39.75 -12.86 -36.46
CA SER A 207 40.14 -11.97 -37.56
C SER A 207 41.66 -11.84 -37.67
N GLU A 208 42.36 -11.87 -36.54
CA GLU A 208 43.82 -11.89 -36.46
C GLU A 208 44.39 -13.21 -36.98
N LEU A 209 43.84 -14.34 -36.54
CA LEU A 209 44.20 -15.68 -37.03
C LEU A 209 44.04 -15.78 -38.55
N SER A 210 42.92 -15.28 -39.10
CA SER A 210 42.65 -15.33 -40.54
C SER A 210 43.56 -14.40 -41.37
N ARG A 211 44.11 -13.33 -40.80
CA ARG A 211 44.97 -12.37 -41.51
C ARG A 211 46.43 -12.80 -41.58
N GLY A 212 46.85 -13.82 -40.82
CA GLY A 212 48.23 -14.31 -40.85
C GLY A 212 49.25 -13.21 -40.57
N THR A 213 48.99 -12.34 -39.59
CA THR A 213 49.91 -11.25 -39.24
C THR A 213 51.26 -11.83 -38.81
N SER A 214 52.32 -11.45 -39.53
CA SER A 214 53.65 -12.10 -39.56
C SER A 214 54.50 -11.95 -38.29
N SER A 215 53.92 -11.63 -37.13
CA SER A 215 54.66 -11.46 -35.87
C SER A 215 54.12 -12.27 -34.68
N THR A 216 53.06 -13.04 -34.84
CA THR A 216 52.49 -13.88 -33.77
C THR A 216 52.51 -15.33 -34.22
N ASP A 217 53.00 -16.21 -33.35
CA ASP A 217 53.03 -17.65 -33.57
C ASP A 217 51.62 -18.17 -33.95
N PRO A 218 51.43 -18.77 -35.14
CA PRO A 218 50.13 -19.28 -35.59
C PRO A 218 49.48 -20.24 -34.61
N ASP A 219 50.29 -21.04 -33.91
CA ASP A 219 49.79 -22.00 -32.92
C ASP A 219 49.27 -21.27 -31.68
N ALA A 220 49.95 -20.22 -31.23
CA ALA A 220 49.49 -19.38 -30.12
C ALA A 220 48.19 -18.63 -30.44
N ALA A 221 48.01 -18.18 -31.69
CA ALA A 221 46.77 -17.54 -32.13
C ALA A 221 45.59 -18.53 -32.18
N LEU A 222 45.84 -19.77 -32.61
CA LEU A 222 44.84 -20.84 -32.58
C LEU A 222 44.45 -21.19 -31.14
N ASP A 223 45.43 -21.34 -30.24
CA ASP A 223 45.21 -21.61 -28.83
C ASP A 223 44.40 -20.51 -28.14
N ALA A 224 44.65 -19.23 -28.46
CA ALA A 224 43.88 -18.11 -27.93
C ALA A 224 42.38 -18.25 -28.31
N VAL A 225 42.08 -18.57 -29.58
CA VAL A 225 40.72 -18.78 -30.06
C VAL A 225 40.05 -19.97 -29.36
N LEU A 226 40.73 -21.10 -29.23
CA LEU A 226 40.19 -22.28 -28.56
C LEU A 226 39.90 -22.02 -27.08
N ASN A 227 40.85 -21.40 -26.37
CA ASN A 227 40.69 -21.01 -24.97
C ASN A 227 39.50 -20.06 -24.77
N ARG A 228 39.32 -19.09 -25.69
CA ARG A 228 38.19 -18.16 -25.65
C ARG A 228 36.86 -18.86 -25.87
N VAL A 229 36.79 -19.78 -26.83
CA VAL A 229 35.59 -20.59 -27.09
C VAL A 229 35.21 -21.38 -25.85
N ASP A 230 36.19 -22.02 -25.19
CA ASP A 230 35.92 -22.81 -23.98
C ASP A 230 35.55 -21.93 -22.78
N GLN A 231 36.12 -20.73 -22.67
CA GLN A 231 35.68 -19.74 -21.69
C GLN A 231 34.22 -19.34 -21.92
N ILE A 232 33.83 -19.03 -23.16
CA ILE A 232 32.44 -18.68 -23.49
C ILE A 232 31.49 -19.83 -23.13
N LYS A 233 31.85 -21.08 -23.43
CA LYS A 233 31.04 -22.25 -23.05
C LYS A 233 30.82 -22.30 -21.53
N ARG A 234 31.86 -22.11 -20.72
CA ARG A 234 31.75 -22.09 -19.24
C ARG A 234 30.85 -20.96 -18.76
N GLU A 235 31.01 -19.75 -19.31
CA GLU A 235 30.21 -18.59 -18.90
C GLU A 235 28.75 -18.66 -19.37
N VAL A 236 28.47 -19.36 -20.47
CA VAL A 236 27.11 -19.67 -20.91
C VAL A 236 26.46 -20.68 -19.97
N MET A 237 27.19 -21.72 -19.54
CA MET A 237 26.69 -22.67 -18.55
C MET A 237 26.36 -21.96 -17.23
N LYS A 238 27.25 -21.09 -16.74
CA LYS A 238 26.99 -20.25 -15.58
C LYS A 238 25.74 -19.38 -15.74
N LEU A 239 25.50 -18.79 -16.91
CA LEU A 239 24.28 -18.05 -17.17
C LEU A 239 23.03 -18.95 -17.08
N ARG A 240 23.08 -20.20 -17.55
CA ARG A 240 21.98 -21.16 -17.39
C ARG A 240 21.68 -21.47 -15.93
N ASP A 241 22.71 -21.57 -15.11
CA ASP A 241 22.54 -21.76 -13.67
C ASP A 241 21.90 -20.52 -13.03
N MET A 242 22.31 -19.31 -13.42
CA MET A 242 21.70 -18.06 -12.96
C MET A 242 20.23 -17.92 -13.39
N GLU A 243 19.84 -18.40 -14.57
CA GLU A 243 18.46 -18.33 -15.09
C GLU A 243 17.44 -19.08 -14.21
N VAL A 244 17.89 -20.00 -13.34
CA VAL A 244 17.02 -20.72 -12.39
C VAL A 244 16.26 -19.75 -11.47
N VAL A 245 16.83 -18.56 -11.22
CA VAL A 245 16.22 -17.51 -10.39
C VAL A 245 14.88 -17.01 -10.91
N ALA A 246 14.55 -17.26 -12.18
CA ALA A 246 13.23 -16.95 -12.75
C ALA A 246 12.07 -17.65 -12.01
N LYS A 247 12.35 -18.73 -11.25
CA LYS A 247 11.37 -19.42 -10.39
C LYS A 247 11.15 -18.72 -9.04
N GLY A 248 11.91 -17.66 -8.75
CA GLY A 248 11.97 -16.96 -7.47
C GLY A 248 13.15 -17.43 -6.61
N PHE A 249 13.70 -16.53 -5.79
CA PHE A 249 14.85 -16.82 -4.93
C PHE A 249 14.54 -17.95 -3.93
N GLY A 250 13.35 -17.95 -3.32
CA GLY A 250 12.94 -19.01 -2.40
C GLY A 250 12.86 -20.43 -3.01
N LYS A 251 12.82 -20.55 -4.34
CA LYS A 251 12.85 -21.84 -5.07
C LYS A 251 14.19 -22.14 -5.73
N THR A 252 15.15 -21.23 -5.62
CA THR A 252 16.46 -21.36 -6.24
C THR A 252 17.40 -22.09 -5.27
N PRO A 253 18.18 -23.08 -5.73
CA PRO A 253 19.17 -23.74 -4.90
C PRO A 253 20.12 -22.75 -4.21
N LYS A 254 20.42 -22.97 -2.92
CA LYS A 254 21.19 -22.03 -2.09
C LYS A 254 22.63 -21.84 -2.57
N ASP A 255 23.21 -22.87 -3.15
CA ASP A 255 24.51 -22.86 -3.80
C ASP A 255 24.55 -21.86 -4.96
N ILE A 256 23.54 -21.87 -5.84
CA ILE A 256 23.41 -20.93 -6.96
C ILE A 256 23.27 -19.49 -6.45
N LEU A 257 22.43 -19.27 -5.43
CA LEU A 257 22.23 -17.94 -4.83
C LEU A 257 23.51 -17.39 -4.22
N ARG A 258 24.26 -18.21 -3.48
CA ARG A 258 25.53 -17.81 -2.88
C ARG A 258 26.59 -17.53 -3.94
N GLU A 259 26.74 -18.42 -4.91
CA GLU A 259 27.82 -18.34 -5.90
C GLU A 259 27.63 -17.20 -6.89
N HIS A 260 26.40 -16.94 -7.34
CA HIS A 260 26.14 -16.01 -8.44
C HIS A 260 25.49 -14.70 -8.02
N PHE A 261 24.78 -14.70 -6.89
CA PHE A 261 24.03 -13.52 -6.42
C PHE A 261 24.60 -12.92 -5.12
N GLY A 262 25.54 -13.60 -4.46
CA GLY A 262 26.25 -13.06 -3.28
C GLY A 262 25.38 -12.97 -2.03
N LEU A 263 24.33 -13.80 -1.95
CA LEU A 263 23.50 -13.91 -0.76
C LEU A 263 24.08 -14.97 0.18
N GLU A 264 24.75 -14.51 1.24
CA GLU A 264 24.99 -15.34 2.42
C GLU A 264 23.70 -15.37 3.23
N MET A 265 23.08 -16.55 3.37
CA MET A 265 21.94 -16.68 4.27
C MET A 265 22.48 -16.93 5.68
N GLU A 266 22.20 -16.03 6.61
CA GLU A 266 22.40 -16.28 8.03
C GLU A 266 21.61 -17.53 8.45
N HIS A 267 22.27 -18.38 9.25
CA HIS A 267 21.81 -19.71 9.66
C HIS A 267 20.73 -19.67 10.73
#